data_AF-Q04SL3-F1
#
_entry.id   AF-Q04SL3-F1
#
_cell.length_a   1.000
_cell.length_b   1.000
_cell.length_c   1.000
_cell.angle_alpha   90.00
_cell.angle_beta   90.00
_cell.angle_gamma   90.00
#
_symmetry.space_group_name_H-M   'P 1'
#
loop_
_entity.id
_entity.type
_entity.pdbx_description
1 polymer ?
#
loop_
_entity_poly.entity_id
_entity_poly.type
_entity_poly.pdbx_seq_one_letter_code
_entity_poly.pdbx_strand_id
1 'polypeptide(L)'
;MFNRLIFSPYFRYFIYLFAVLFLIFNRFKLDDKVPFVSSDSEIKYYQTIMFFEKGFKAVAESECLYPGKIYDPEFRYFPFDYPWAFLKENENRKCIFQYPPLFALLNGIPAYFFGAKIITLLPLLYLFGCLLIFDKILSLFIDKTWVILIGTLVPFTLSFPALSSVEFSEVPLNNFLLLSFGYFLIRSLFADKITVQNKNLNSNFRIFSFISGFLAVTAFFLRTESAFPIFLFGFLAFFSQKTRNNLKEYLIFSVPGGVLSFGFIGVLNFFYSGHPMGIRFLVSSQDAMSQFSIGKQIVILEGYLLGDATKSGFLKASPYAILIFGIFSDLIRKKELSGGSILGLVGIGTLFSISFFSPYTAGVHHFGLRYLESGFVFLSAGILIFLYQRNIEFPNIGRVLILLTFLSLYYNYKFTREGFKILFGSIAPYLQIQNEFQSKRIIVHKGQFTNYLIGYSYLNSLHFTVYTEKDAIQLEQTFKKNRVDSYSILEYEPEPPKDPNLPEKQFKEKIAVRFPDPNRYYRVKDQKKILNFSLRTYQLYKN
;
A
#
# COMPACT_ATOMS: atom_id res chain seq x y z
N MET A 1 17.91 -5.79 39.35
CA MET A 1 18.43 -5.18 38.10
C MET A 1 17.68 -5.68 36.85
N PHE A 2 17.47 -7.00 36.70
CA PHE A 2 16.68 -7.60 35.60
C PHE A 2 15.24 -7.05 35.47
N ASN A 3 14.51 -6.90 36.57
CA ASN A 3 13.15 -6.33 36.53
C ASN A 3 13.14 -4.88 35.99
N ARG A 4 14.12 -4.03 36.35
CA ARG A 4 14.19 -2.65 35.83
C ARG A 4 14.49 -2.59 34.33
N LEU A 5 15.23 -3.56 33.79
CA LEU A 5 15.50 -3.69 32.36
C LEU A 5 14.24 -4.08 31.57
N ILE A 6 13.50 -5.10 32.03
CA ILE A 6 12.29 -5.60 31.37
C ILE A 6 11.16 -4.55 31.36
N PHE A 7 11.09 -3.69 32.37
CA PHE A 7 10.06 -2.64 32.48
C PHE A 7 10.39 -1.32 31.77
N SER A 8 11.57 -1.21 31.14
CA SER A 8 12.00 -0.01 30.43
C SER A 8 11.40 0.09 29.01
N PRO A 9 11.02 1.29 28.52
CA PRO A 9 10.63 1.49 27.12
C PRO A 9 11.71 1.02 26.13
N TYR A 10 12.99 1.16 26.49
CA TYR A 10 14.10 0.73 25.63
C TYR A 10 14.13 -0.78 25.38
N PHE A 11 13.69 -1.59 26.37
CA PHE A 11 13.59 -3.03 26.18
C PHE A 11 12.50 -3.39 25.17
N ARG A 12 11.34 -2.71 25.22
CA ARG A 12 10.29 -2.91 24.20
C ARG A 12 10.79 -2.55 22.80
N TYR A 13 11.48 -1.42 22.67
CA TYR A 13 12.04 -0.98 21.39
C TYR A 13 13.08 -1.95 20.83
N PHE A 14 13.89 -2.57 21.71
CA PHE A 14 14.80 -3.63 21.32
C PHE A 14 14.07 -4.87 20.78
N ILE A 15 12.96 -5.28 21.41
CA ILE A 15 12.13 -6.40 20.90
C ILE A 15 11.49 -6.05 19.55
N TYR A 16 10.98 -4.82 19.38
CA TYR A 16 10.46 -4.37 18.09
C TYR A 16 11.53 -4.38 17.00
N LEU A 17 12.75 -3.94 17.34
CA LEU A 17 13.88 -4.00 16.43
C LEU A 17 14.19 -5.45 16.03
N PHE A 18 14.19 -6.38 16.98
CA PHE A 18 14.42 -7.80 16.68
C PHE A 18 13.34 -8.38 15.76
N ALA A 19 12.07 -8.05 15.98
CA ALA A 19 10.97 -8.46 15.10
C ALA A 19 11.15 -7.92 13.67
N VAL A 20 11.55 -6.66 13.53
CA VAL A 20 11.81 -6.05 12.21
C VAL A 20 13.05 -6.64 11.56
N LEU A 21 14.13 -6.89 12.31
CA LEU A 21 15.34 -7.56 11.81
C LEU A 21 15.03 -8.98 11.30
N PHE A 22 14.14 -9.71 11.98
CA PHE A 22 13.66 -11.01 11.49
C PHE A 22 12.94 -10.88 10.14
N LEU A 23 12.10 -9.86 9.96
CA LEU A 23 11.44 -9.59 8.68
C LEU A 23 12.43 -9.14 7.60
N ILE A 24 13.44 -8.32 7.95
CA ILE A 24 14.53 -7.93 7.04
C ILE A 24 15.31 -9.16 6.58
N PHE A 25 15.65 -10.06 7.50
CA PHE A 25 16.33 -11.31 7.16
C PHE A 25 15.53 -12.15 6.16
N ASN A 26 14.20 -12.26 6.36
CA ASN A 26 13.35 -12.96 5.40
C ASN A 26 13.20 -12.19 4.09
N ARG A 27 13.19 -10.86 4.11
CA ARG A 27 13.17 -10.02 2.90
C ARG A 27 14.42 -10.20 2.05
N PHE A 28 15.59 -10.37 2.66
CA PHE A 28 16.81 -10.68 1.89
C PHE A 28 16.71 -11.99 1.11
N LYS A 29 15.93 -12.98 1.59
CA LYS A 29 15.67 -14.21 0.83
C LYS A 29 14.77 -13.98 -0.38
N LEU A 30 13.85 -13.00 -0.31
CA LEU A 30 13.03 -12.58 -1.45
C LEU A 30 13.88 -11.88 -2.52
N ASP A 31 14.88 -11.10 -2.08
CA ASP A 31 15.72 -10.26 -2.95
C ASP A 31 17.04 -10.92 -3.40
N ASP A 32 17.26 -12.21 -3.10
CA ASP A 32 18.58 -12.88 -3.19
C ASP A 32 19.29 -12.70 -4.55
N LYS A 33 18.63 -13.12 -5.64
CA LYS A 33 19.18 -12.99 -7.01
C LYS A 33 18.67 -11.77 -7.75
N VAL A 34 17.37 -11.49 -7.58
CA VAL A 34 16.64 -10.45 -8.28
C VAL A 34 15.69 -9.82 -7.27
N PRO A 35 15.61 -8.49 -7.16
CA PRO A 35 14.63 -7.83 -6.29
C PRO A 35 13.21 -8.34 -6.58
N PHE A 36 12.53 -8.81 -5.54
CA PHE A 36 11.15 -9.24 -5.66
C PHE A 36 10.22 -8.02 -5.66
N VAL A 37 9.61 -7.72 -6.80
CA VAL A 37 8.66 -6.62 -6.95
C VAL A 37 7.35 -7.21 -7.44
N SER A 38 6.31 -7.08 -6.62
CA SER A 38 4.96 -7.52 -6.98
C SER A 38 4.36 -6.61 -8.06
N SER A 39 3.38 -7.10 -8.81
CA SER A 39 2.76 -6.35 -9.92
C SER A 39 2.28 -4.94 -9.57
N ASP A 40 1.56 -4.74 -8.45
CA ASP A 40 1.12 -3.39 -8.02
C ASP A 40 2.29 -2.51 -7.54
N SER A 41 3.40 -3.13 -7.14
CA SER A 41 4.62 -2.47 -6.70
C SER A 41 5.54 -2.06 -7.85
N GLU A 42 5.38 -2.62 -9.05
CA GLU A 42 6.28 -2.44 -10.19
C GLU A 42 6.45 -0.98 -10.58
N ILE A 43 5.34 -0.30 -10.90
CA ILE A 43 5.37 1.10 -11.33
C ILE A 43 5.95 2.00 -10.23
N LYS A 44 5.60 1.74 -8.97
CA LYS A 44 6.13 2.46 -7.82
C LYS A 44 7.65 2.28 -7.74
N TYR A 45 8.13 1.06 -7.94
CA TYR A 45 9.55 0.73 -7.92
C TYR A 45 10.30 1.42 -9.05
N TYR A 46 9.80 1.38 -10.29
CA TYR A 46 10.42 2.08 -11.42
C TYR A 46 10.43 3.58 -11.25
N GLN A 47 9.34 4.15 -10.71
CA GLN A 47 9.29 5.57 -10.36
C GLN A 47 10.33 5.89 -9.28
N THR A 48 10.48 5.07 -8.24
CA THR A 48 11.54 5.26 -7.22
C THR A 48 12.94 5.16 -7.83
N ILE A 49 13.20 4.21 -8.74
CA ILE A 49 14.49 4.07 -9.44
C ILE A 49 14.79 5.31 -10.29
N MET A 50 13.80 5.82 -11.03
CA MET A 50 13.95 7.06 -11.80
C MET A 50 14.36 8.24 -10.91
N PHE A 51 13.76 8.36 -9.72
CA PHE A 51 14.11 9.40 -8.74
C PHE A 51 15.47 9.15 -8.08
N PHE A 52 15.86 7.89 -7.88
CA PHE A 52 17.20 7.52 -7.44
C PHE A 52 18.28 7.96 -8.46
N GLU A 53 18.03 7.75 -9.76
CA GLU A 53 19.00 8.09 -10.82
C GLU A 53 19.07 9.58 -11.13
N LYS A 54 17.91 10.26 -11.17
CA LYS A 54 17.80 11.65 -11.67
C LYS A 54 17.52 12.68 -10.57
N GLY A 55 17.25 12.26 -9.33
CA GLY A 55 16.89 13.14 -8.23
C GLY A 55 15.68 14.02 -8.57
N PHE A 56 15.75 15.30 -8.23
CA PHE A 56 14.68 16.27 -8.54
C PHE A 56 14.47 16.52 -10.04
N LYS A 57 15.45 16.20 -10.91
CA LYS A 57 15.25 16.33 -12.37
C LYS A 57 14.16 15.38 -12.88
N ALA A 58 13.94 14.25 -12.20
CA ALA A 58 12.85 13.32 -12.49
C ALA A 58 11.46 14.00 -12.43
N VAL A 59 11.28 14.97 -11.53
CA VAL A 59 10.04 15.75 -11.41
C VAL A 59 9.83 16.63 -12.64
N ALA A 60 10.89 17.32 -13.07
CA ALA A 60 10.84 18.26 -14.19
C ALA A 60 10.68 17.55 -15.54
N GLU A 61 11.38 16.43 -15.75
CA GLU A 61 11.30 15.66 -16.98
C GLU A 61 9.89 15.07 -17.20
N SER A 62 9.22 14.69 -16.10
CA SER A 62 7.83 14.23 -16.06
C SER A 62 7.52 13.14 -17.09
N GLU A 63 8.47 12.22 -17.31
CA GLU A 63 8.35 11.13 -18.28
C GLU A 63 8.53 9.76 -17.60
N CYS A 64 7.65 8.79 -17.92
CA CYS A 64 7.79 7.41 -17.49
C CYS A 64 9.15 6.85 -17.92
N LEU A 65 9.82 6.13 -17.02
CA LEU A 65 10.97 5.32 -17.39
C LEU A 65 10.52 4.26 -18.39
N TYR A 66 11.01 4.32 -19.64
CA TYR A 66 10.68 3.35 -20.69
C TYR A 66 11.92 2.99 -21.53
N PRO A 67 12.61 1.89 -21.21
CA PRO A 67 13.77 1.44 -21.97
C PRO A 67 13.45 1.13 -23.45
N GLY A 68 12.22 0.67 -23.73
CA GLY A 68 11.74 0.38 -25.10
C GLY A 68 11.58 1.62 -26.00
N LYS A 69 11.68 2.84 -25.45
CA LYS A 69 11.50 4.10 -26.18
C LYS A 69 12.40 4.25 -27.41
N ILE A 70 13.54 3.56 -27.44
CA ILE A 70 14.47 3.53 -28.59
C ILE A 70 13.77 2.98 -29.85
N TYR A 71 12.85 2.03 -29.70
CA TYR A 71 12.08 1.45 -30.81
C TYR A 71 10.62 1.94 -30.86
N ASP A 72 10.16 2.58 -29.79
CA ASP A 72 8.79 3.06 -29.63
C ASP A 72 8.78 4.48 -29.01
N PRO A 73 9.22 5.51 -29.76
CA PRO A 73 9.35 6.87 -29.23
C PRO A 73 7.99 7.50 -28.87
N GLU A 74 6.90 7.00 -29.44
CA GLU A 74 5.53 7.49 -29.22
C GLU A 74 4.77 6.72 -28.13
N PHE A 75 5.43 5.79 -27.42
CA PHE A 75 4.81 4.94 -26.38
C PHE A 75 3.61 4.11 -26.86
N ARG A 76 3.56 3.76 -28.14
CA ARG A 76 2.43 3.02 -28.73
C ARG A 76 2.33 1.59 -28.21
N TYR A 77 3.47 0.96 -27.93
CA TYR A 77 3.57 -0.42 -27.45
C TYR A 77 4.00 -0.46 -25.98
N PHE A 78 3.81 0.65 -25.25
CA PHE A 78 4.19 0.77 -23.85
C PHE A 78 3.42 -0.25 -22.98
N PRO A 79 4.11 -1.01 -22.11
CA PRO A 79 3.48 -2.12 -21.40
C PRO A 79 2.57 -1.71 -20.24
N PHE A 80 2.68 -0.49 -19.73
CA PHE A 80 1.84 -0.01 -18.63
C PHE A 80 0.82 0.98 -19.17
N ASP A 81 -0.46 0.66 -19.07
CA ASP A 81 -1.55 1.55 -19.47
C ASP A 81 -2.39 1.92 -18.25
N TYR A 82 -3.50 2.63 -18.45
CA TYR A 82 -4.51 2.89 -17.44
C TYR A 82 -4.83 1.61 -16.64
N PRO A 83 -4.85 1.67 -15.29
CA PRO A 83 -4.80 2.90 -14.47
C PRO A 83 -3.39 3.38 -14.09
N TRP A 84 -2.33 2.69 -14.50
CA TRP A 84 -0.98 2.88 -13.93
C TRP A 84 -0.15 3.98 -14.59
N ALA A 85 -0.38 4.26 -15.86
CA ALA A 85 0.32 5.31 -16.61
C ALA A 85 -0.63 6.02 -17.58
N PHE A 86 -0.31 7.28 -17.89
CA PHE A 86 -1.13 8.17 -18.70
C PHE A 86 -0.29 8.82 -19.78
N LEU A 87 -0.74 8.75 -21.03
CA LEU A 87 -0.12 9.44 -22.16
C LEU A 87 -0.77 10.82 -22.31
N LYS A 88 0.01 11.90 -22.21
CA LYS A 88 -0.46 13.26 -22.53
C LYS A 88 -0.59 13.41 -24.04
N GLU A 89 -1.73 13.92 -24.50
CA GLU A 89 -2.02 14.15 -25.93
C GLU A 89 -1.35 15.41 -26.52
N ASN A 90 -0.66 16.24 -25.72
CA ASN A 90 0.03 17.43 -26.22
C ASN A 90 1.16 17.09 -27.21
N GLU A 91 1.57 18.08 -28.01
CA GLU A 91 2.55 18.01 -29.13
C GLU A 91 3.85 17.23 -28.86
N ASN A 92 4.21 17.01 -27.59
CA ASN A 92 5.15 15.96 -27.17
C ASN A 92 4.39 14.92 -26.33
N ARG A 93 4.07 13.74 -26.90
CA ARG A 93 3.43 12.64 -26.17
C ARG A 93 4.32 12.19 -25.01
N LYS A 94 4.05 12.70 -23.80
CA LYS A 94 4.77 12.35 -22.57
C LYS A 94 3.94 11.37 -21.76
N CYS A 95 4.54 10.23 -21.39
CA CYS A 95 3.96 9.28 -20.44
C CYS A 95 4.19 9.76 -19.00
N ILE A 96 3.20 9.68 -18.13
CA ILE A 96 3.34 9.97 -16.69
C ILE A 96 2.79 8.80 -15.87
N PHE A 97 3.54 8.37 -14.86
CA PHE A 97 3.04 7.37 -13.91
C PHE A 97 1.98 7.97 -12.98
N GLN A 98 0.98 7.17 -12.61
CA GLN A 98 -0.14 7.63 -11.80
C GLN A 98 0.29 8.15 -10.41
N TYR A 99 1.29 7.51 -9.79
CA TYR A 99 1.58 7.70 -8.37
C TYR A 99 2.22 9.06 -8.06
N PRO A 100 1.88 9.67 -6.90
CA PRO A 100 2.44 10.94 -6.47
C PRO A 100 3.98 10.88 -6.36
N PRO A 101 4.71 11.91 -6.86
CA PRO A 101 6.17 11.96 -6.83
C PRO A 101 6.72 11.96 -5.39
N LEU A 102 5.92 12.37 -4.40
CA LEU A 102 6.29 12.35 -2.99
C LEU A 102 6.74 10.95 -2.51
N PHE A 103 6.02 9.89 -2.89
CA PHE A 103 6.39 8.53 -2.50
C PHE A 103 7.75 8.15 -3.08
N ALA A 104 7.95 8.43 -4.38
CA ALA A 104 9.20 8.16 -5.06
C ALA A 104 10.36 8.98 -4.50
N LEU A 105 10.14 10.24 -4.11
CA LEU A 105 11.14 11.09 -3.45
C LEU A 105 11.55 10.54 -2.08
N LEU A 106 10.58 10.22 -1.22
CA LEU A 106 10.84 9.74 0.14
C LEU A 106 11.60 8.42 0.17
N ASN A 107 11.44 7.59 -0.88
CA ASN A 107 12.17 6.33 -1.00
C ASN A 107 13.43 6.42 -1.88
N GLY A 108 13.45 7.31 -2.87
CA GLY A 108 14.55 7.50 -3.81
C GLY A 108 15.73 8.26 -3.21
N ILE A 109 15.47 9.23 -2.32
CA ILE A 109 16.55 9.98 -1.65
C ILE A 109 17.40 9.06 -0.75
N PRO A 110 16.83 8.22 0.14
CA PRO A 110 17.62 7.22 0.85
C PRO A 110 18.39 6.28 -0.09
N ALA A 111 17.76 5.85 -1.18
CA ALA A 111 18.41 5.00 -2.18
C ALA A 111 19.61 5.70 -2.85
N TYR A 112 19.57 7.02 -3.05
CA TYR A 112 20.69 7.78 -3.59
C TYR A 112 21.93 7.70 -2.70
N PHE A 113 21.75 7.72 -1.37
CA PHE A 113 22.86 7.65 -0.41
C PHE A 113 23.32 6.23 -0.09
N PHE A 114 22.40 5.24 -0.07
CA PHE A 114 22.70 3.87 0.39
C PHE A 114 22.65 2.80 -0.72
N GLY A 115 22.34 3.21 -1.96
CA GLY A 115 22.18 2.34 -3.13
C GLY A 115 20.77 1.78 -3.30
N ALA A 116 20.46 1.33 -4.53
CA ALA A 116 19.12 0.86 -4.91
C ALA A 116 18.61 -0.34 -4.10
N LYS A 117 19.49 -1.15 -3.50
CA LYS A 117 19.11 -2.29 -2.65
C LYS A 117 18.30 -1.88 -1.42
N ILE A 118 18.46 -0.64 -0.93
CA ILE A 118 17.71 -0.21 0.25
C ILE A 118 16.22 -0.01 -0.03
N ILE A 119 15.83 0.20 -1.30
CA ILE A 119 14.45 0.53 -1.69
C ILE A 119 13.46 -0.53 -1.18
N THR A 120 13.80 -1.80 -1.31
CA THR A 120 12.93 -2.92 -0.90
C THR A 120 12.90 -3.11 0.63
N LEU A 121 13.81 -2.48 1.37
CA LEU A 121 13.90 -2.56 2.84
C LEU A 121 13.22 -1.37 3.54
N LEU A 122 13.02 -0.24 2.86
CA LEU A 122 12.41 0.96 3.44
C LEU A 122 11.01 0.72 4.07
N PRO A 123 10.11 -0.09 3.47
CA PRO A 123 8.83 -0.43 4.09
C PRO A 123 8.96 -1.03 5.49
N LEU A 124 10.01 -1.82 5.74
CA LEU A 124 10.28 -2.42 7.06
C LEU A 124 10.79 -1.37 8.07
N LEU A 125 11.48 -0.34 7.61
CA LEU A 125 11.85 0.80 8.46
C LEU A 125 10.61 1.63 8.84
N TYR A 126 9.66 1.81 7.91
CA TYR A 126 8.38 2.46 8.22
C TYR A 126 7.52 1.62 9.18
N LEU A 127 7.55 0.28 9.06
CA LEU A 127 6.93 -0.62 10.03
C LEU A 127 7.53 -0.46 11.44
N PHE A 128 8.86 -0.34 11.54
CA PHE A 128 9.52 -0.05 12.81
C PHE A 128 9.02 1.29 13.39
N GLY A 129 8.92 2.33 12.55
CA GLY A 129 8.31 3.60 12.93
C GLY A 129 6.87 3.44 13.44
N CYS A 130 6.05 2.61 12.77
CA CYS A 130 4.68 2.32 13.20
C CYS A 130 4.65 1.68 14.58
N LEU A 131 5.48 0.65 14.83
CA LEU A 131 5.61 0.01 16.15
C LEU A 131 5.95 1.03 17.24
N LEU A 132 6.91 1.92 17.00
CA LEU A 132 7.32 2.93 17.98
C LEU A 132 6.22 3.95 18.29
N ILE A 133 5.50 4.44 17.28
CA ILE A 133 4.42 5.41 17.48
C ILE A 133 3.20 4.76 18.10
N PHE A 134 2.86 3.53 17.69
CA PHE A 134 1.76 2.78 18.26
C PHE A 134 1.97 2.48 19.75
N ASP A 135 3.19 2.08 20.13
CA ASP A 135 3.60 1.93 21.54
C ASP A 135 3.39 3.23 22.31
N LYS A 136 3.80 4.36 21.74
CA LYS A 136 3.60 5.68 22.35
C LYS A 136 2.12 6.02 22.52
N ILE A 137 1.26 5.69 21.56
CA ILE A 137 -0.20 5.88 21.67
C ILE A 137 -0.76 5.02 22.80
N LEU A 138 -0.44 3.73 22.84
CA LEU A 138 -0.90 2.82 23.90
C LEU A 138 -0.41 3.28 25.29
N SER A 139 0.83 3.78 25.37
CA SER A 139 1.43 4.32 26.60
C SER A 139 0.69 5.55 27.17
N LEU A 140 -0.16 6.23 26.39
CA LEU A 140 -1.02 7.31 26.90
C LEU A 140 -2.19 6.78 27.74
N PHE A 141 -2.57 5.51 27.54
CA PHE A 141 -3.78 4.94 28.12
C PHE A 141 -3.55 3.70 29.00
N ILE A 142 -2.39 3.05 28.87
CA ILE A 142 -2.02 1.81 29.54
C ILE A 142 -0.73 2.04 30.32
N ASP A 143 -0.72 1.73 31.62
CA ASP A 143 0.46 1.89 32.49
C ASP A 143 1.35 0.63 32.57
N LYS A 144 0.85 -0.54 32.14
CA LYS A 144 1.62 -1.79 32.17
C LYS A 144 2.49 -1.97 30.92
N THR A 145 3.80 -1.86 31.09
CA THR A 145 4.83 -2.06 30.05
C THR A 145 4.63 -3.33 29.21
N TRP A 146 4.37 -4.49 29.84
CA TRP A 146 4.23 -5.75 29.10
C TRP A 146 2.94 -5.80 28.26
N VAL A 147 1.86 -5.14 28.70
CA VAL A 147 0.60 -5.04 27.95
C VAL A 147 0.83 -4.20 26.68
N ILE A 148 1.57 -3.10 26.81
CA ILE A 148 1.95 -2.26 25.67
C ILE A 148 2.79 -3.06 24.67
N LEU A 149 3.77 -3.85 25.15
CA LEU A 149 4.61 -4.69 24.31
C LEU A 149 3.78 -5.67 23.47
N ILE A 150 2.94 -6.47 24.13
CA ILE A 150 2.09 -7.45 23.44
C ILE A 150 1.09 -6.76 22.52
N GLY A 151 0.43 -5.71 23.03
CA GLY A 151 -0.55 -4.93 22.27
C GLY A 151 0.03 -4.29 21.01
N THR A 152 1.30 -3.90 21.03
CA THR A 152 1.97 -3.34 19.85
C THR A 152 2.40 -4.43 18.87
N LEU A 153 2.87 -5.58 19.36
CA LEU A 153 3.27 -6.68 18.47
C LEU A 153 2.09 -7.27 17.69
N VAL A 154 0.93 -7.47 18.34
CA VAL A 154 -0.25 -8.11 17.72
C VAL A 154 -0.62 -7.56 16.32
N PRO A 155 -0.91 -6.26 16.14
CA PRO A 155 -1.33 -5.72 14.84
C PRO A 155 -0.20 -5.70 13.79
N PHE A 156 1.07 -5.74 14.19
CA PHE A 156 2.21 -5.53 13.28
C PHE A 156 3.07 -6.77 13.04
N THR A 157 2.89 -7.85 13.81
CA THR A 157 3.64 -9.11 13.63
C THR A 157 2.75 -10.33 13.44
N LEU A 158 1.53 -10.32 13.97
CA LEU A 158 0.58 -11.44 13.88
C LEU A 158 -0.57 -11.18 12.91
N SER A 159 -0.59 -10.02 12.26
CA SER A 159 -1.69 -9.57 11.41
C SER A 159 -1.18 -9.08 10.05
N PHE A 160 -2.11 -8.86 9.12
CA PHE A 160 -1.80 -8.53 7.73
C PHE A 160 -0.93 -7.29 7.47
N PRO A 161 -0.84 -6.26 8.34
CA PRO A 161 0.16 -5.17 8.15
C PRO A 161 1.61 -5.67 8.04
N ALA A 162 1.94 -6.83 8.62
CA ALA A 162 3.26 -7.44 8.47
C ALA A 162 3.56 -7.84 7.01
N LEU A 163 2.55 -8.33 6.28
CA LEU A 163 2.69 -8.74 4.87
C LEU A 163 2.99 -7.54 3.98
N SER A 164 2.22 -6.46 4.16
CA SER A 164 2.35 -5.20 3.42
C SER A 164 3.68 -4.49 3.65
N SER A 165 4.35 -4.81 4.77
CA SER A 165 5.65 -4.27 5.11
C SER A 165 6.81 -5.08 4.53
N VAL A 166 6.59 -6.35 4.20
CA VAL A 166 7.58 -7.18 3.49
C VAL A 166 7.50 -6.98 1.98
N GLU A 167 6.36 -6.54 1.44
CA GLU A 167 6.24 -6.09 0.05
C GLU A 167 6.65 -4.62 -0.13
N PHE A 168 7.12 -4.24 -1.33
CA PHE A 168 7.42 -2.84 -1.62
C PHE A 168 6.12 -2.05 -1.83
N SER A 169 5.69 -1.33 -0.80
CA SER A 169 4.35 -0.74 -0.68
C SER A 169 4.41 0.63 -0.01
N GLU A 170 3.53 1.53 -0.41
CA GLU A 170 3.33 2.83 0.24
C GLU A 170 2.54 2.75 1.54
N VAL A 171 1.92 1.59 1.84
CA VAL A 171 1.02 1.44 2.98
C VAL A 171 1.73 1.59 4.33
N PRO A 172 2.89 0.97 4.60
CA PRO A 172 3.60 1.17 5.86
C PRO A 172 3.98 2.63 6.11
N LEU A 173 4.40 3.37 5.07
CA LEU A 173 4.66 4.80 5.16
C LEU A 173 3.37 5.57 5.49
N ASN A 174 2.27 5.26 4.82
CA ASN A 174 0.98 5.90 5.09
C ASN A 174 0.48 5.65 6.52
N ASN A 175 0.59 4.41 7.00
CA ASN A 175 0.23 4.04 8.37
C ASN A 175 1.12 4.77 9.39
N PHE A 176 2.42 4.91 9.11
CA PHE A 176 3.33 5.67 9.96
C PHE A 176 2.92 7.15 10.06
N LEU A 177 2.58 7.77 8.94
CA LEU A 177 2.10 9.16 8.90
C LEU A 177 0.78 9.33 9.65
N LEU A 178 -0.19 8.43 9.42
CA LEU A 178 -1.51 8.46 10.09
C LEU A 178 -1.40 8.23 11.60
N LEU A 179 -0.59 7.28 12.04
CA LEU A 179 -0.34 7.03 13.46
C LEU A 179 0.34 8.23 14.11
N SER A 180 1.31 8.84 13.43
CA SER A 180 1.99 10.03 13.92
C SER A 180 1.01 11.21 14.02
N PHE A 181 0.16 11.41 13.01
CA PHE A 181 -0.95 12.35 13.05
C PHE A 181 -1.86 12.09 14.26
N GLY A 182 -2.35 10.86 14.43
CA GLY A 182 -3.23 10.48 15.54
C GLY A 182 -2.58 10.70 16.90
N TYR A 183 -1.29 10.38 17.06
CA TYR A 183 -0.54 10.64 18.28
C TYR A 183 -0.48 12.12 18.62
N PHE A 184 -0.09 12.98 17.67
CA PHE A 184 0.00 14.42 17.90
C PHE A 184 -1.38 15.05 18.14
N LEU A 185 -2.39 14.64 17.39
CA LEU A 185 -3.77 15.08 17.58
C LEU A 185 -4.32 14.66 18.95
N ILE A 186 -4.08 13.43 19.41
CA ILE A 186 -4.50 13.01 20.76
C ILE A 186 -3.80 13.85 21.83
N ARG A 187 -2.50 14.11 21.67
CA ARG A 187 -1.71 14.92 22.62
C ARG A 187 -2.10 16.40 22.65
N SER A 188 -2.65 16.94 21.55
CA SER A 188 -3.13 18.31 21.49
C SER A 188 -4.60 18.42 21.87
N LEU A 189 -5.48 17.76 21.11
CA LEU A 189 -6.92 17.98 21.14
C LEU A 189 -7.64 17.12 22.18
N PHE A 190 -7.23 15.86 22.35
CA PHE A 190 -7.83 14.88 23.26
C PHE A 190 -7.00 14.63 24.52
N ALA A 191 -6.18 15.61 24.93
CA ALA A 191 -5.27 15.47 26.06
C ALA A 191 -5.98 15.16 27.38
N ASP A 192 -7.24 15.57 27.52
CA ASP A 192 -8.10 15.29 28.68
C ASP A 192 -8.55 13.83 28.77
N LYS A 193 -8.45 13.07 27.67
CA LYS A 193 -8.83 11.66 27.63
C LYS A 193 -7.67 10.71 27.96
N ILE A 194 -6.45 11.24 28.08
CA ILE A 194 -5.24 10.51 28.45
C ILE A 194 -5.34 10.11 29.93
N THR A 195 -5.24 8.81 30.22
CA THR A 195 -5.39 8.27 31.60
C THR A 195 -4.06 8.15 32.31
N VAL A 196 -2.95 7.96 31.59
CA VAL A 196 -1.61 7.85 32.17
C VAL A 196 -0.97 9.24 32.17
N GLN A 197 -1.02 9.92 33.31
CA GLN A 197 -0.37 11.23 33.47
C GLN A 197 1.15 11.06 33.41
N ASN A 198 1.76 11.63 32.38
CA ASN A 198 3.21 11.72 32.28
C ASN A 198 3.65 13.08 32.87
N LYS A 199 4.49 13.08 33.91
CA LYS A 199 4.96 14.30 34.61
C LYS A 199 5.63 15.32 33.67
N ASN A 200 6.11 14.89 32.49
CA ASN A 200 6.62 15.72 31.40
C ASN A 200 5.55 16.03 30.34
N LEU A 201 4.37 16.49 30.75
CA LEU A 201 3.34 17.06 29.86
C LEU A 201 3.78 18.48 29.43
N ASN A 202 4.94 18.58 28.78
CA ASN A 202 5.40 19.85 28.23
C ASN A 202 4.43 20.33 27.15
N SER A 203 4.10 21.62 27.23
CA SER A 203 3.09 22.42 26.53
C SER A 203 3.36 22.61 25.03
N ASN A 204 3.73 21.54 24.32
CA ASN A 204 4.01 21.60 22.87
C ASN A 204 2.75 21.60 22.01
N PHE A 205 1.62 22.07 22.54
CA PHE A 205 0.31 22.08 21.86
C PHE A 205 0.44 22.69 20.46
N ARG A 206 1.09 23.85 20.33
CA ARG A 206 1.24 24.56 19.05
C ARG A 206 2.01 23.74 18.02
N ILE A 207 3.16 23.18 18.44
CA ILE A 207 4.04 22.37 17.58
C ILE A 207 3.34 21.08 17.16
N PHE A 208 2.70 20.38 18.10
CA PHE A 208 1.98 19.14 17.82
C PHE A 208 0.78 19.38 16.91
N SER A 209 0.02 20.46 17.13
CA SER A 209 -1.09 20.85 16.25
C SER A 209 -0.59 21.17 14.85
N PHE A 210 0.50 21.93 14.70
CA PHE A 210 1.12 22.21 13.40
C PHE A 210 1.58 20.94 12.68
N ILE A 211 2.35 20.08 13.35
CA ILE A 211 2.86 18.82 12.79
C ILE A 211 1.70 17.90 12.41
N SER A 212 0.64 17.83 13.23
CA SER A 212 -0.53 17.00 12.92
C SER A 212 -1.21 17.43 11.62
N GLY A 213 -1.37 18.73 11.38
CA GLY A 213 -1.91 19.24 10.11
C GLY A 213 -1.03 18.91 8.90
N PHE A 214 0.29 19.06 9.05
CA PHE A 214 1.26 18.70 8.01
C PHE A 214 1.19 17.21 7.66
N LEU A 215 1.16 16.33 8.67
CA LEU A 215 1.10 14.88 8.49
C LEU A 215 -0.23 14.42 7.90
N ALA A 216 -1.35 15.04 8.31
CA ALA A 216 -2.68 14.72 7.78
C ALA A 216 -2.75 14.92 6.26
N VAL A 217 -2.30 16.08 5.77
CA VAL A 217 -2.29 16.40 4.34
C VAL A 217 -1.29 15.51 3.59
N THR A 218 -0.11 15.27 4.17
CA THR A 218 0.90 14.37 3.58
C THR A 218 0.37 12.95 3.40
N ALA A 219 -0.31 12.40 4.42
CA ALA A 219 -0.95 11.08 4.36
C ALA A 219 -2.07 11.02 3.32
N PHE A 220 -2.87 12.08 3.20
CA PHE A 220 -3.92 12.18 2.17
C PHE A 220 -3.36 12.12 0.74
N PHE A 221 -2.27 12.85 0.46
CA PHE A 221 -1.65 12.80 -0.85
C PHE A 221 -1.04 11.44 -1.18
N LEU A 222 -0.51 10.73 -0.18
CA LEU A 222 0.02 9.39 -0.38
C LEU A 222 -1.08 8.37 -0.67
N ARG A 223 -2.19 8.47 0.07
CA ARG A 223 -3.37 7.61 -0.02
C ARG A 223 -4.62 8.39 0.32
N THR A 224 -5.55 8.50 -0.64
CA THR A 224 -6.78 9.30 -0.49
C THR A 224 -7.70 8.73 0.59
N GLU A 225 -7.61 7.43 0.88
CA GLU A 225 -8.37 6.77 1.95
C GLU A 225 -8.00 7.29 3.35
N SER A 226 -6.85 7.94 3.49
CA SER A 226 -6.46 8.65 4.72
C SER A 226 -7.42 9.77 5.11
N ALA A 227 -8.24 10.27 4.17
CA ALA A 227 -9.27 11.27 4.46
C ALA A 227 -10.27 10.79 5.53
N PHE A 228 -10.64 9.50 5.52
CA PHE A 228 -11.62 8.94 6.45
C PHE A 228 -11.18 9.04 7.92
N PRO A 229 -10.01 8.50 8.34
CA PRO A 229 -9.60 8.61 9.72
C PRO A 229 -9.40 10.08 10.15
N ILE A 230 -8.84 10.92 9.28
CA ILE A 230 -8.64 12.36 9.57
C ILE A 230 -9.99 13.04 9.83
N PHE A 231 -10.97 12.84 8.96
CA PHE A 231 -12.32 13.38 9.10
C PHE A 231 -13.00 12.87 10.38
N LEU A 232 -12.93 11.57 10.64
CA LEU A 232 -13.56 10.95 11.81
C LEU A 232 -12.98 11.45 13.13
N PHE A 233 -11.66 11.65 13.23
CA PHE A 233 -11.05 12.29 14.39
C PHE A 233 -11.59 13.72 14.59
N GLY A 234 -11.68 14.50 13.51
CA GLY A 234 -12.26 15.85 13.55
C GLY A 234 -13.73 15.85 13.96
N PHE A 235 -14.53 14.91 13.43
CA PHE A 235 -15.94 14.74 13.78
C PHE A 235 -16.12 14.40 15.27
N LEU A 236 -15.33 13.46 15.79
CA LEU A 236 -15.39 13.07 17.20
C LEU A 236 -14.99 14.19 18.16
N ALA A 237 -14.18 15.16 17.71
CA ALA A 237 -13.79 16.30 18.54
C ALA A 237 -14.99 17.18 18.95
N PHE A 238 -16.10 17.15 18.21
CA PHE A 238 -17.32 17.88 18.58
C PHE A 238 -18.09 17.24 19.74
N PHE A 239 -17.87 15.97 20.07
CA PHE A 239 -18.64 15.24 21.07
C PHE A 239 -18.09 15.36 22.51
N SER A 240 -17.03 16.13 22.73
CA SER A 240 -16.57 16.51 24.07
C SER A 240 -16.48 18.04 24.18
N GLN A 241 -16.95 18.59 25.30
CA GLN A 241 -16.96 20.04 25.51
C GLN A 241 -15.54 20.61 25.53
N LYS A 242 -14.60 19.91 26.17
CA LYS A 242 -13.21 20.36 26.30
C LYS A 242 -12.45 20.28 24.97
N THR A 243 -12.65 19.22 24.19
CA THR A 243 -12.08 19.10 22.85
C THR A 243 -12.65 20.17 21.92
N ARG A 244 -13.96 20.47 22.02
CA ARG A 244 -14.62 21.51 21.21
C ARG A 244 -14.07 22.90 21.50
N ASN A 245 -13.80 23.21 22.77
CA ASN A 245 -13.17 24.47 23.16
C ASN A 245 -11.74 24.58 22.61
N ASN A 246 -10.97 23.49 22.68
CA ASN A 246 -9.59 23.44 22.18
C ASN A 246 -9.51 23.37 20.65
N LEU A 247 -10.59 22.98 19.96
CA LEU A 247 -10.62 22.79 18.51
C LEU A 247 -10.27 24.08 17.76
N LYS A 248 -10.77 25.23 18.23
CA LYS A 248 -10.45 26.52 17.61
C LYS A 248 -8.95 26.80 17.64
N GLU A 249 -8.31 26.63 18.80
CA GLU A 249 -6.87 26.84 18.94
C GLU A 249 -6.07 25.79 18.17
N TYR A 250 -6.51 24.53 18.18
CA TYR A 250 -5.91 23.46 17.39
C TYR A 250 -5.89 23.82 15.90
N LEU A 251 -7.03 24.27 15.35
CA LEU A 251 -7.17 24.65 13.94
C LEU A 251 -6.27 25.83 13.55
N ILE A 252 -6.07 26.81 14.45
CA ILE A 252 -5.16 27.95 14.21
C ILE A 252 -3.75 27.46 13.88
N PHE A 253 -3.29 26.36 14.48
CA PHE A 253 -1.94 25.82 14.23
C PHE A 253 -1.94 24.69 13.20
N SER A 254 -2.95 23.83 13.17
CA SER A 254 -3.00 22.70 12.24
C SER A 254 -3.26 23.14 10.80
N VAL A 255 -4.07 24.17 10.58
CA VAL A 255 -4.36 24.67 9.22
C VAL A 255 -3.09 25.19 8.54
N PRO A 256 -2.26 26.06 9.15
CA PRO A 256 -0.97 26.44 8.57
C PRO A 256 -0.05 25.26 8.24
N GLY A 257 0.02 24.25 9.12
CA GLY A 257 0.79 23.03 8.84
C GLY A 257 0.27 22.26 7.63
N GLY A 258 -1.06 22.14 7.51
CA GLY A 258 -1.72 21.54 6.36
C GLY A 258 -1.53 22.34 5.07
N VAL A 259 -1.65 23.67 5.12
CA VAL A 259 -1.42 24.58 3.99
C VAL A 259 0.03 24.49 3.51
N LEU A 260 1.00 24.44 4.41
CA LEU A 260 2.41 24.26 4.05
C LEU A 260 2.65 22.93 3.34
N SER A 261 2.10 21.84 3.88
CA SER A 261 2.18 20.51 3.26
C SER A 261 1.52 20.50 1.88
N PHE A 262 0.32 21.07 1.76
CA PHE A 262 -0.40 21.19 0.49
C PHE A 262 0.38 22.02 -0.53
N GLY A 263 0.95 23.16 -0.11
CA GLY A 263 1.76 24.01 -0.98
C GLY A 263 2.98 23.25 -1.52
N PHE A 264 3.72 22.56 -0.64
CA PHE A 264 4.89 21.78 -1.05
C PHE A 264 4.54 20.62 -1.98
N ILE A 265 3.60 19.76 -1.58
CA ILE A 265 3.21 18.57 -2.35
C ILE A 265 2.45 18.96 -3.62
N GLY A 266 1.59 19.98 -3.53
CA GLY A 266 0.83 20.52 -4.66
C GLY A 266 1.73 21.08 -5.74
N VAL A 267 2.79 21.81 -5.37
CA VAL A 267 3.81 22.28 -6.32
C VAL A 267 4.54 21.11 -6.98
N LEU A 268 4.94 20.09 -6.21
CA LEU A 268 5.57 18.88 -6.75
C LEU A 268 4.64 18.15 -7.75
N ASN A 269 3.37 17.96 -7.40
CA ASN A 269 2.37 17.36 -8.27
C ASN A 269 2.13 18.21 -9.52
N PHE A 270 2.09 19.53 -9.39
CA PHE A 270 1.89 20.44 -10.51
C PHE A 270 3.04 20.34 -11.51
N PHE A 271 4.30 20.36 -11.05
CA PHE A 271 5.45 20.17 -11.94
C PHE A 271 5.49 18.78 -12.58
N TYR A 272 5.14 17.74 -11.83
CA TYR A 272 5.18 16.37 -12.34
C TYR A 272 4.04 16.06 -13.31
N SER A 273 2.82 16.51 -13.00
CA SER A 273 1.61 16.04 -13.67
C SER A 273 0.80 17.14 -14.35
N GLY A 274 1.05 18.40 -14.03
CA GLY A 274 0.27 19.55 -14.51
C GLY A 274 -0.95 19.88 -13.64
N HIS A 275 -1.18 19.16 -12.54
CA HIS A 275 -2.30 19.41 -11.64
C HIS A 275 -1.86 19.31 -10.16
N PRO A 276 -2.24 20.24 -9.27
CA PRO A 276 -1.78 20.25 -7.88
C PRO A 276 -2.25 19.04 -7.06
N MET A 277 -3.43 18.48 -7.39
CA MET A 277 -3.91 17.25 -6.74
C MET A 277 -3.26 15.97 -7.30
N GLY A 278 -2.48 16.06 -8.38
CA GLY A 278 -1.92 14.90 -9.08
C GLY A 278 -2.94 14.13 -9.93
N ILE A 279 -2.46 13.32 -10.86
CA ILE A 279 -3.30 12.50 -11.76
C ILE A 279 -4.07 11.41 -10.99
N ARG A 280 -3.43 10.77 -10.00
CA ARG A 280 -4.09 9.73 -9.18
C ARG A 280 -5.41 10.21 -8.57
N PHE A 281 -5.44 11.44 -8.04
CA PHE A 281 -6.63 12.00 -7.43
C PHE A 281 -7.74 12.21 -8.47
N LEU A 282 -7.40 12.79 -9.62
CA LEU A 282 -8.36 13.03 -10.72
C LEU A 282 -9.01 11.73 -11.19
N VAL A 283 -8.17 10.72 -11.45
CA VAL A 283 -8.59 9.40 -11.93
C VAL A 283 -9.45 8.70 -10.87
N SER A 284 -8.94 8.59 -9.64
CA SER A 284 -9.68 7.91 -8.57
C SER A 284 -11.03 8.56 -8.28
N SER A 285 -11.12 9.89 -8.41
CA SER A 285 -12.38 10.63 -8.22
C SER A 285 -13.35 10.36 -9.37
N GLN A 286 -12.87 10.35 -10.61
CA GLN A 286 -13.68 10.03 -11.78
C GLN A 286 -14.19 8.58 -11.75
N ASP A 287 -13.35 7.63 -11.33
CA ASP A 287 -13.71 6.23 -11.18
C ASP A 287 -14.73 6.03 -10.05
N ALA A 288 -14.50 6.69 -8.90
CA ALA A 288 -15.45 6.69 -7.80
C ALA A 288 -16.81 7.21 -8.24
N MET A 289 -16.88 8.33 -8.96
CA MET A 289 -18.15 8.90 -9.42
C MET A 289 -18.84 8.05 -10.49
N SER A 290 -18.09 7.49 -11.44
CA SER A 290 -18.67 6.73 -12.56
C SER A 290 -19.11 5.31 -12.19
N GLN A 291 -18.45 4.69 -11.18
CA GLN A 291 -18.73 3.31 -10.80
C GLN A 291 -19.59 3.16 -9.54
N PHE A 292 -19.92 4.27 -8.87
CA PHE A 292 -20.70 4.23 -7.65
C PHE A 292 -22.16 3.84 -7.93
N SER A 293 -22.60 2.75 -7.32
CA SER A 293 -24.01 2.41 -7.19
C SER A 293 -24.25 1.75 -5.84
N ILE A 294 -25.36 2.08 -5.19
CA ILE A 294 -25.66 1.62 -3.82
C ILE A 294 -25.69 0.09 -3.76
N GLY A 295 -26.35 -0.56 -4.73
CA GLY A 295 -26.42 -2.01 -4.81
C GLY A 295 -25.04 -2.67 -4.93
N LYS A 296 -24.17 -2.14 -5.81
CA LYS A 296 -22.79 -2.62 -5.93
C LYS A 296 -22.03 -2.42 -4.61
N GLN A 297 -22.12 -1.25 -3.99
CA GLN A 297 -21.37 -0.95 -2.76
C GLN A 297 -21.77 -1.82 -1.56
N ILE A 298 -23.03 -2.25 -1.47
CA ILE A 298 -23.46 -3.22 -0.44
C ILE A 298 -22.75 -4.57 -0.64
N VAL A 299 -22.68 -5.06 -1.89
CA VAL A 299 -21.97 -6.31 -2.21
C VAL A 299 -20.47 -6.19 -1.94
N ILE A 300 -19.87 -5.03 -2.28
CA ILE A 300 -18.46 -4.75 -1.99
C ILE A 300 -18.20 -4.76 -0.48
N LEU A 301 -19.05 -4.08 0.29
CA LEU A 301 -18.97 -4.04 1.75
C LEU A 301 -19.06 -5.45 2.35
N GLU A 302 -20.01 -6.25 1.90
CA GLU A 302 -20.16 -7.65 2.32
C GLU A 302 -18.89 -8.46 2.02
N GLY A 303 -18.34 -8.32 0.81
CA GLY A 303 -17.10 -8.98 0.41
C GLY A 303 -15.89 -8.57 1.26
N TYR A 304 -15.77 -7.30 1.65
CA TYR A 304 -14.70 -6.85 2.55
C TYR A 304 -14.87 -7.37 3.98
N LEU A 305 -16.10 -7.45 4.50
CA LEU A 305 -16.35 -7.85 5.88
C LEU A 305 -16.38 -9.38 6.09
N LEU A 306 -17.12 -10.09 5.23
CA LEU A 306 -17.40 -11.53 5.35
C LEU A 306 -16.60 -12.38 4.36
N GLY A 307 -16.08 -11.77 3.29
CA GLY A 307 -15.33 -12.45 2.24
C GLY A 307 -16.22 -12.82 1.05
N ASP A 308 -15.57 -13.01 -0.10
CA ASP A 308 -16.18 -13.42 -1.37
C ASP A 308 -15.17 -14.27 -2.17
N ALA A 309 -15.42 -14.53 -3.46
CA ALA A 309 -14.50 -15.30 -4.31
C ALA A 309 -13.11 -14.64 -4.47
N THR A 310 -12.99 -13.34 -4.22
CA THR A 310 -11.79 -12.51 -4.40
C THR A 310 -11.16 -12.05 -3.09
N LYS A 311 -11.91 -12.05 -1.97
CA LYS A 311 -11.48 -11.51 -0.68
C LYS A 311 -11.71 -12.51 0.43
N SER A 312 -10.77 -12.54 1.37
CA SER A 312 -10.87 -13.40 2.55
C SER A 312 -11.92 -12.97 3.56
N GLY A 313 -12.26 -11.69 3.64
CA GLY A 313 -13.15 -11.12 4.65
C GLY A 313 -12.43 -10.73 5.93
N PHE A 314 -12.61 -9.48 6.36
CA PHE A 314 -11.97 -8.88 7.51
C PHE A 314 -12.26 -9.63 8.82
N LEU A 315 -13.50 -10.08 9.04
CA LEU A 315 -13.87 -10.80 10.27
C LEU A 315 -13.29 -12.22 10.32
N LYS A 316 -13.00 -12.83 9.16
CA LYS A 316 -12.30 -14.13 9.10
C LYS A 316 -10.81 -13.95 9.37
N ALA A 317 -10.20 -12.89 8.86
CA ALA A 317 -8.78 -12.58 9.07
C ALA A 317 -8.49 -12.10 10.49
N SER A 318 -9.38 -11.27 11.07
CA SER A 318 -9.20 -10.68 12.40
C SER A 318 -10.44 -10.81 13.28
N PRO A 319 -10.76 -12.01 13.80
CA PRO A 319 -12.01 -12.24 14.53
C PRO A 319 -12.14 -11.45 15.84
N TYR A 320 -11.04 -11.05 16.49
CA TYR A 320 -11.11 -10.19 17.69
C TYR A 320 -11.77 -8.84 17.41
N ALA A 321 -11.88 -8.43 16.14
CA ALA A 321 -12.61 -7.23 15.76
C ALA A 321 -14.07 -7.26 16.21
N ILE A 322 -14.67 -8.42 16.54
CA ILE A 322 -16.01 -8.48 17.12
C ILE A 322 -16.13 -7.72 18.46
N LEU A 323 -15.01 -7.44 19.13
CA LEU A 323 -14.96 -6.61 20.33
C LEU A 323 -15.33 -5.14 20.10
N ILE A 324 -15.62 -4.73 18.86
CA ILE A 324 -16.29 -3.46 18.56
C ILE A 324 -17.58 -3.28 19.37
N PHE A 325 -18.34 -4.37 19.62
CA PHE A 325 -19.55 -4.31 20.45
C PHE A 325 -19.23 -3.96 21.91
N GLY A 326 -18.06 -4.37 22.40
CA GLY A 326 -17.56 -3.96 23.71
C GLY A 326 -17.29 -2.46 23.80
N ILE A 327 -16.76 -1.87 22.73
CA ILE A 327 -16.54 -0.42 22.62
C ILE A 327 -17.87 0.34 22.64
N PHE A 328 -18.86 -0.11 21.86
CA PHE A 328 -20.21 0.47 21.88
C PHE A 328 -20.88 0.32 23.25
N SER A 329 -20.75 -0.85 23.88
CA SER A 329 -21.27 -1.10 25.23
C SER A 329 -20.65 -0.14 26.26
N ASP A 330 -19.34 0.08 26.20
CA ASP A 330 -18.68 1.01 27.11
C ASP A 330 -19.09 2.46 26.86
N LEU A 331 -19.26 2.86 25.60
CA LEU A 331 -19.76 4.19 25.22
C LEU A 331 -21.17 4.43 25.74
N ILE A 332 -22.09 3.48 25.57
CA ILE A 332 -23.47 3.56 26.06
C ILE A 332 -23.50 3.67 27.59
N ARG A 333 -22.65 2.89 28.28
CA ARG A 333 -22.59 2.87 29.74
C ARG A 333 -21.98 4.15 30.32
N LYS A 334 -20.83 4.60 29.81
CA LYS A 334 -20.12 5.78 30.32
C LYS A 334 -20.75 7.09 29.86
N LYS A 335 -21.48 7.08 28.73
CA LYS A 335 -22.05 8.27 28.07
C LYS A 335 -21.01 9.34 27.74
N GLU A 336 -19.72 8.97 27.72
CA GLU A 336 -18.61 9.84 27.45
C GLU A 336 -17.58 9.14 26.57
N LEU A 337 -16.89 9.93 25.73
CA LEU A 337 -15.77 9.43 24.95
C LEU A 337 -14.55 9.19 25.82
N SER A 338 -14.01 7.98 25.77
CA SER A 338 -12.69 7.57 26.28
C SER A 338 -11.68 7.47 25.13
N GLY A 339 -10.38 7.37 25.45
CA GLY A 339 -9.34 7.13 24.44
C GLY A 339 -9.59 5.85 23.63
N GLY A 340 -10.05 4.79 24.29
CA GLY A 340 -10.42 3.53 23.65
C GLY A 340 -11.59 3.67 22.68
N SER A 341 -12.64 4.41 23.06
CA SER A 341 -13.76 4.68 22.16
C SER A 341 -13.39 5.60 20.99
N ILE A 342 -12.54 6.61 21.21
CA ILE A 342 -12.10 7.51 20.13
C ILE A 342 -11.36 6.70 19.05
N LEU A 343 -10.32 5.98 19.43
CA LEU A 343 -9.51 5.17 18.50
C LEU A 343 -10.34 4.05 17.86
N GLY A 344 -11.20 3.40 18.66
CA GLY A 344 -12.11 2.35 18.19
C GLY A 344 -13.11 2.86 17.14
N LEU A 345 -13.82 3.95 17.42
CA LEU A 345 -14.80 4.53 16.50
C LEU A 345 -14.15 5.04 15.21
N VAL A 346 -12.97 5.66 15.30
CA VAL A 346 -12.20 6.04 14.10
C VAL A 346 -11.83 4.80 13.29
N GLY A 347 -11.34 3.74 13.94
CA GLY A 347 -11.01 2.48 13.29
C GLY A 347 -12.21 1.86 12.56
N ILE A 348 -13.34 1.68 13.27
CA ILE A 348 -14.59 1.16 12.71
C ILE A 348 -15.06 2.04 11.55
N GLY A 349 -15.22 3.35 11.77
CA GLY A 349 -15.71 4.26 10.75
C GLY A 349 -14.82 4.24 9.52
N THR A 350 -13.50 4.14 9.68
CA THR A 350 -12.55 4.04 8.56
C THR A 350 -12.73 2.72 7.80
N LEU A 351 -12.82 1.59 8.50
CA LEU A 351 -13.03 0.28 7.87
C LEU A 351 -14.31 0.25 7.03
N PHE A 352 -15.42 0.71 7.59
CA PHE A 352 -16.72 0.75 6.91
C PHE A 352 -16.73 1.76 5.77
N SER A 353 -16.15 2.96 5.96
CA SER A 353 -16.11 3.99 4.91
C SER A 353 -15.25 3.54 3.73
N ILE A 354 -14.07 2.98 3.96
CA ILE A 354 -13.23 2.46 2.88
C ILE A 354 -13.94 1.32 2.15
N SER A 355 -14.52 0.38 2.89
CA SER A 355 -15.22 -0.75 2.30
C SER A 355 -16.44 -0.33 1.47
N PHE A 356 -17.12 0.75 1.84
CA PHE A 356 -18.35 1.22 1.18
C PHE A 356 -18.12 2.27 0.08
N PHE A 357 -17.05 3.07 0.17
CA PHE A 357 -16.73 4.11 -0.81
C PHE A 357 -15.61 3.70 -1.77
N SER A 358 -15.05 2.50 -1.63
CA SER A 358 -14.04 2.02 -2.57
C SER A 358 -14.64 1.86 -3.98
N PRO A 359 -14.05 2.48 -5.01
CA PRO A 359 -14.47 2.23 -6.39
C PRO A 359 -14.18 0.80 -6.85
N TYR A 360 -13.23 0.13 -6.21
CA TYR A 360 -12.61 -1.09 -6.70
C TYR A 360 -12.79 -2.27 -5.74
N THR A 361 -13.07 -3.44 -6.31
CA THR A 361 -12.92 -4.72 -5.59
C THR A 361 -11.53 -5.30 -5.86
N ALA A 362 -10.50 -4.63 -5.34
CA ALA A 362 -9.13 -5.09 -5.50
C ALA A 362 -8.87 -6.30 -4.57
N GLY A 363 -9.08 -7.51 -5.09
CA GLY A 363 -8.86 -8.77 -4.35
C GLY A 363 -7.42 -9.29 -4.31
N VAL A 364 -6.49 -8.64 -5.02
CA VAL A 364 -5.21 -9.29 -5.37
C VAL A 364 -4.16 -9.27 -4.24
N HIS A 365 -4.03 -8.17 -3.48
CA HIS A 365 -3.01 -8.05 -2.42
C HIS A 365 -3.56 -8.32 -1.02
N HIS A 366 -2.84 -9.15 -0.27
CA HIS A 366 -3.16 -9.54 1.12
C HIS A 366 -4.60 -10.04 1.29
N PHE A 367 -5.07 -10.85 0.33
CA PHE A 367 -6.43 -11.39 0.27
C PHE A 367 -7.52 -10.31 0.34
N GLY A 368 -7.23 -9.14 -0.23
CA GLY A 368 -8.14 -8.01 -0.36
C GLY A 368 -8.23 -7.09 0.85
N LEU A 369 -7.37 -7.21 1.87
CA LEU A 369 -7.50 -6.43 3.11
C LEU A 369 -6.53 -5.25 3.25
N ARG A 370 -5.61 -5.06 2.29
CA ARG A 370 -4.59 -3.99 2.31
C ARG A 370 -5.16 -2.58 2.56
N TYR A 371 -6.28 -2.28 1.94
CA TYR A 371 -6.94 -0.97 2.05
C TYR A 371 -7.48 -0.68 3.45
N LEU A 372 -7.71 -1.74 4.25
CA LEU A 372 -8.30 -1.66 5.58
C LEU A 372 -7.27 -1.47 6.70
N GLU A 373 -5.97 -1.47 6.39
CA GLU A 373 -4.90 -1.42 7.39
C GLU A 373 -5.00 -0.20 8.32
N SER A 374 -5.24 0.98 7.77
CA SER A 374 -5.33 2.21 8.58
C SER A 374 -6.46 2.13 9.62
N GLY A 375 -7.64 1.66 9.20
CA GLY A 375 -8.77 1.43 10.08
C GLY A 375 -8.51 0.30 11.09
N PHE A 376 -7.89 -0.79 10.64
CA PHE A 376 -7.54 -1.93 11.49
C PHE A 376 -6.56 -1.56 12.60
N VAL A 377 -5.54 -0.75 12.31
CA VAL A 377 -4.55 -0.33 13.30
C VAL A 377 -5.21 0.54 14.39
N PHE A 378 -6.02 1.54 14.02
CA PHE A 378 -6.74 2.35 15.00
C PHE A 378 -7.77 1.54 15.80
N LEU A 379 -8.49 0.63 15.14
CA LEU A 379 -9.42 -0.28 15.81
C LEU A 379 -8.68 -1.16 16.83
N SER A 380 -7.52 -1.71 16.46
CA SER A 380 -6.70 -2.53 17.35
C SER A 380 -6.27 -1.74 18.59
N ALA A 381 -5.85 -0.48 18.43
CA ALA A 381 -5.54 0.38 19.58
C ALA A 381 -6.77 0.57 20.49
N GLY A 382 -7.93 0.86 19.90
CA GLY A 382 -9.19 1.02 20.63
C GLY A 382 -9.59 -0.24 21.42
N ILE A 383 -9.53 -1.41 20.79
CA ILE A 383 -9.83 -2.71 21.43
C ILE A 383 -8.85 -3.01 22.56
N LEU A 384 -7.56 -2.79 22.36
CA LEU A 384 -6.54 -3.06 23.39
C LEU A 384 -6.72 -2.18 24.63
N ILE A 385 -7.01 -0.88 24.42
CA ILE A 385 -7.31 0.05 25.51
C ILE A 385 -8.60 -0.36 26.22
N PHE A 386 -9.63 -0.72 25.47
CA PHE A 386 -10.90 -1.21 26.02
C PHE A 386 -10.70 -2.46 26.87
N LEU A 387 -9.98 -3.47 26.37
CA LEU A 387 -9.70 -4.71 27.09
C LEU A 387 -8.91 -4.44 28.38
N TYR A 388 -7.93 -3.54 28.32
CA TYR A 388 -7.14 -3.14 29.48
C TYR A 388 -8.01 -2.52 30.57
N GLN A 389 -8.82 -1.52 30.21
CA GLN A 389 -9.73 -0.84 31.14
C GLN A 389 -10.77 -1.81 31.70
N ARG A 390 -11.36 -2.66 30.85
CA ARG A 390 -12.36 -3.64 31.27
C ARG A 390 -11.81 -4.66 32.24
N ASN A 391 -10.55 -5.07 32.08
CA ASN A 391 -9.88 -5.97 33.02
C ASN A 391 -9.56 -5.33 34.37
N ILE A 392 -9.35 -4.01 34.43
CA ILE A 392 -9.23 -3.29 35.70
C ILE A 392 -10.59 -3.12 36.37
N GLU A 393 -11.58 -2.62 35.63
CA GLU A 393 -12.91 -2.30 36.17
C GLU A 393 -13.71 -3.56 36.53
N PHE A 394 -13.61 -4.62 35.71
CA PHE A 394 -14.37 -5.88 35.84
C PHE A 394 -13.45 -7.09 35.59
N PRO A 395 -12.61 -7.49 36.57
CA PRO A 395 -11.55 -8.47 36.35
C PRO A 395 -12.02 -9.83 35.79
N ASN A 396 -13.15 -10.36 36.25
CA ASN A 396 -13.65 -11.66 35.78
C ASN A 396 -14.05 -11.61 34.30
N ILE A 397 -14.85 -10.62 33.91
CA ILE A 397 -15.29 -10.42 32.52
C ILE A 397 -14.09 -10.05 31.64
N GLY A 398 -13.22 -9.18 32.13
CA GLY A 398 -12.01 -8.78 31.41
C GLY A 398 -11.08 -9.96 31.10
N ARG A 399 -10.85 -10.87 32.07
CA ARG A 399 -10.06 -12.10 31.84
C ARG A 399 -10.68 -13.00 30.76
N VAL A 400 -12.02 -13.15 30.77
CA VAL A 400 -12.72 -13.92 29.73
C VAL A 400 -12.54 -13.27 28.35
N LEU A 401 -12.71 -11.95 28.25
CA LEU A 401 -12.51 -11.22 26.98
C LEU A 401 -11.06 -11.28 26.50
N ILE A 402 -10.08 -11.23 27.40
CA ILE A 402 -8.66 -11.41 27.07
C ILE A 402 -8.42 -12.82 26.54
N LEU A 403 -8.98 -13.85 27.19
CA LEU A 403 -8.85 -15.24 26.73
C LEU A 403 -9.45 -15.43 25.34
N LEU A 404 -10.65 -14.89 25.09
CA LEU A 404 -11.30 -14.92 23.77
C LEU A 404 -10.46 -14.19 22.72
N THR A 405 -9.88 -13.05 23.07
CA THR A 405 -8.96 -12.32 22.20
C THR A 405 -7.77 -13.19 21.86
N PHE A 406 -7.12 -13.79 22.87
CA PHE A 406 -5.97 -14.66 22.67
C PHE A 406 -6.28 -15.86 21.76
N LEU A 407 -7.42 -16.52 21.95
CA LEU A 407 -7.87 -17.61 21.06
C LEU A 407 -8.10 -17.11 19.63
N SER A 408 -8.64 -15.91 19.45
CA SER A 408 -8.85 -15.33 18.11
C SER A 408 -7.56 -14.88 17.42
N LEU A 409 -6.48 -14.63 18.16
CA LEU A 409 -5.17 -14.32 17.57
C LEU A 409 -4.58 -15.50 16.79
N TYR A 410 -4.99 -16.74 17.10
CA TYR A 410 -4.61 -17.90 16.30
C TYR A 410 -5.04 -17.76 14.83
N TYR A 411 -6.25 -17.22 14.58
CA TYR A 411 -6.75 -17.01 13.23
C TYR A 411 -5.99 -15.90 12.50
N ASN A 412 -5.63 -14.81 13.20
CA ASN A 412 -4.79 -13.74 12.66
C ASN A 412 -3.41 -14.30 12.26
N TYR A 413 -2.79 -15.08 13.14
CA TYR A 413 -1.53 -15.75 12.88
C TYR A 413 -1.64 -16.70 11.69
N LYS A 414 -2.67 -17.55 11.64
CA LYS A 414 -2.90 -18.48 10.52
C LYS A 414 -3.06 -17.74 9.20
N PHE A 415 -3.86 -16.67 9.18
CA PHE A 415 -4.05 -15.82 8.01
C PHE A 415 -2.73 -15.21 7.52
N THR A 416 -1.98 -14.60 8.44
CA THR A 416 -0.69 -13.97 8.15
C THR A 416 0.34 -14.99 7.68
N ARG A 417 0.37 -16.19 8.28
CA ARG A 417 1.23 -17.30 7.87
C ARG A 417 0.92 -17.79 6.46
N GLU A 418 -0.35 -17.97 6.09
CA GLU A 418 -0.74 -18.35 4.73
C GLU A 418 -0.35 -17.25 3.72
N GLY A 419 -0.51 -15.98 4.08
CA GLY A 419 -0.03 -14.86 3.27
C GLY A 419 1.49 -14.93 3.01
N PHE A 420 2.29 -15.17 4.05
CA PHE A 420 3.72 -15.37 3.88
C PHE A 420 4.04 -16.61 3.05
N LYS A 421 3.33 -17.72 3.25
CA LYS A 421 3.52 -18.95 2.47
C LYS A 421 3.31 -18.70 0.97
N ILE A 422 2.28 -17.95 0.59
CA ILE A 422 2.03 -17.57 -0.80
C ILE A 422 3.15 -16.66 -1.32
N LEU A 423 3.51 -15.62 -0.55
CA LEU A 423 4.56 -14.68 -0.93
C LEU A 423 5.90 -15.38 -1.17
N PHE A 424 6.39 -16.16 -0.19
CA PHE A 424 7.63 -16.93 -0.33
C PHE A 424 7.52 -18.06 -1.36
N GLY A 425 6.33 -18.67 -1.51
CA GLY A 425 6.08 -19.68 -2.54
C GLY A 425 6.16 -19.13 -3.97
N SER A 426 5.94 -17.83 -4.16
CA SER A 426 6.03 -17.16 -5.46
C SER A 426 7.47 -16.89 -5.92
N ILE A 427 8.48 -17.01 -5.05
CA ILE A 427 9.89 -16.71 -5.36
C ILE A 427 10.40 -17.58 -6.49
N ALA A 428 10.24 -18.90 -6.41
CA ALA A 428 10.81 -19.81 -7.42
C ALA A 428 10.19 -19.58 -8.81
N PRO A 429 8.85 -19.51 -8.97
CA PRO A 429 8.20 -19.06 -10.20
C PRO A 429 8.69 -17.70 -10.69
N TYR A 430 8.78 -16.71 -9.81
CA TYR A 430 9.22 -15.36 -10.15
C TYR A 430 10.66 -15.38 -10.69
N LEU A 431 11.60 -15.99 -9.97
CA LEU A 431 12.99 -16.13 -10.40
C LEU A 431 13.13 -16.86 -11.73
N GLN A 432 12.34 -17.92 -11.94
CA GLN A 432 12.32 -18.62 -13.23
C GLN A 432 11.95 -17.66 -14.37
N ILE A 433 10.85 -16.93 -14.23
CA ILE A 433 10.39 -15.97 -15.25
C ILE A 433 11.41 -14.84 -15.45
N GLN A 434 11.90 -14.24 -14.36
CA GLN A 434 12.84 -13.13 -14.41
C GLN A 434 14.18 -13.52 -15.06
N ASN A 435 14.70 -14.72 -14.79
CA ASN A 435 15.91 -15.22 -15.42
C ASN A 435 15.72 -15.43 -16.93
N GLU A 436 14.57 -15.98 -17.33
CA GLU A 436 14.25 -16.13 -18.76
C GLU A 436 14.17 -14.77 -19.43
N PHE A 437 13.49 -13.80 -18.82
CA PHE A 437 13.37 -12.45 -19.38
C PHE A 437 14.70 -11.74 -19.49
N GLN A 438 15.55 -11.82 -18.46
CA GLN A 438 16.88 -11.20 -18.49
C GLN A 438 17.83 -11.85 -19.51
N SER A 439 17.63 -13.13 -19.84
CA SER A 439 18.38 -13.79 -20.92
C SER A 439 17.97 -13.34 -22.33
N LYS A 440 16.83 -12.65 -22.46
CA LYS A 440 16.26 -12.20 -23.74
C LYS A 440 16.32 -10.67 -23.80
N ARG A 441 16.79 -10.13 -24.93
CA ARG A 441 16.92 -8.67 -25.10
C ARG A 441 15.57 -7.95 -25.25
N ILE A 442 14.63 -8.58 -25.96
CA ILE A 442 13.32 -8.00 -26.29
C ILE A 442 12.21 -9.02 -26.03
N ILE A 443 11.17 -8.59 -25.33
CA ILE A 443 10.00 -9.39 -24.97
C ILE A 443 8.74 -8.61 -25.38
N VAL A 444 7.89 -9.27 -26.14
CA VAL A 444 6.62 -8.76 -26.63
C VAL A 444 5.49 -9.51 -25.93
N HIS A 445 4.72 -8.79 -25.15
CA HIS A 445 3.59 -9.26 -24.36
C HIS A 445 2.32 -9.23 -25.20
N LYS A 446 1.62 -10.37 -25.29
CA LYS A 446 0.28 -10.44 -25.88
C LYS A 446 -0.76 -10.14 -24.82
N GLY A 447 -1.35 -8.94 -24.91
CA GLY A 447 -2.33 -8.46 -23.94
C GLY A 447 -1.75 -8.13 -22.56
N GLN A 448 -2.55 -7.43 -21.76
CA GLN A 448 -2.14 -6.89 -20.45
C GLN A 448 -1.95 -7.95 -19.38
N PHE A 449 -2.59 -9.12 -19.51
CA PHE A 449 -2.50 -10.16 -18.49
C PHE A 449 -1.05 -10.61 -18.25
N THR A 450 -0.23 -10.62 -19.31
CA THR A 450 1.17 -11.03 -19.21
C THR A 450 2.08 -9.93 -18.66
N ASN A 451 1.59 -8.69 -18.53
CA ASN A 451 2.39 -7.54 -18.07
C ASN A 451 2.67 -7.62 -16.57
N TYR A 452 1.81 -8.32 -15.81
CA TYR A 452 2.03 -8.63 -14.39
C TYR A 452 3.27 -9.46 -14.08
N LEU A 453 3.94 -9.98 -15.10
CA LEU A 453 5.15 -10.79 -14.97
C LEU A 453 6.43 -9.99 -15.23
N ILE A 454 6.33 -8.74 -15.66
CA ILE A 454 7.48 -7.93 -16.09
C ILE A 454 8.48 -7.80 -14.93
N GLY A 455 8.03 -7.38 -13.75
CA GLY A 455 8.84 -7.33 -12.53
C GLY A 455 10.16 -6.58 -12.71
N TYR A 456 11.23 -7.07 -12.10
CA TYR A 456 12.54 -6.42 -12.18
C TYR A 456 13.14 -6.38 -13.60
N SER A 457 12.77 -7.32 -14.48
CA SER A 457 13.33 -7.42 -15.84
C SER A 457 13.08 -6.17 -16.69
N TYR A 458 12.09 -5.34 -16.33
CA TYR A 458 11.85 -4.04 -16.96
C TYR A 458 13.08 -3.14 -17.05
N LEU A 459 13.99 -3.24 -16.07
CA LEU A 459 15.19 -2.41 -16.01
C LEU A 459 16.33 -2.92 -16.90
N ASN A 460 16.26 -4.18 -17.35
CA ASN A 460 17.36 -4.86 -18.04
C ASN A 460 16.98 -5.39 -19.43
N SER A 461 15.68 -5.58 -19.69
CA SER A 461 15.13 -6.09 -20.95
C SER A 461 14.13 -5.10 -21.52
N LEU A 462 13.93 -5.13 -22.85
CA LEU A 462 12.95 -4.26 -23.50
C LEU A 462 11.60 -4.96 -23.57
N HIS A 463 10.58 -4.36 -22.98
CA HIS A 463 9.22 -4.90 -22.94
C HIS A 463 8.28 -4.06 -23.80
N PHE A 464 7.50 -4.74 -24.63
CA PHE A 464 6.46 -4.16 -25.47
C PHE A 464 5.15 -4.89 -25.26
N THR A 465 4.00 -4.23 -25.37
CA THR A 465 2.68 -4.87 -25.34
C THR A 465 1.94 -4.62 -26.65
N VAL A 466 1.30 -5.67 -27.17
CA VAL A 466 0.49 -5.64 -28.39
C VAL A 466 -0.88 -6.24 -28.13
N TYR A 467 -1.91 -5.62 -28.72
CA TYR A 467 -3.32 -6.02 -28.57
C TYR A 467 -3.94 -6.57 -29.84
N THR A 468 -3.31 -6.31 -31.00
CA THR A 468 -3.82 -6.76 -32.29
C THR A 468 -2.72 -7.35 -33.16
N GLU A 469 -3.10 -8.18 -34.12
CA GLU A 469 -2.17 -8.70 -35.14
C GLU A 469 -1.49 -7.56 -35.91
N LYS A 470 -2.25 -6.50 -36.23
CA LYS A 470 -1.73 -5.33 -36.94
C LYS A 470 -0.62 -4.64 -36.15
N ASP A 471 -0.79 -4.47 -34.84
CA ASP A 471 0.23 -3.90 -33.96
C ASP A 471 1.49 -4.78 -33.93
N ALA A 472 1.31 -6.10 -33.82
CA ALA A 472 2.42 -7.05 -33.82
C ALA A 472 3.22 -7.04 -35.14
N ILE A 473 2.54 -6.99 -36.29
CA ILE A 473 3.18 -6.90 -37.62
C ILE A 473 3.95 -5.58 -37.75
N GLN A 474 3.39 -4.47 -37.29
CA GLN A 474 4.06 -3.17 -37.37
C GLN A 474 5.28 -3.11 -36.45
N LEU A 475 5.21 -3.69 -35.26
CA LEU A 475 6.36 -3.79 -34.37
C LEU A 475 7.46 -4.69 -34.97
N GLU A 476 7.10 -5.82 -35.59
CA GLU A 476 8.05 -6.69 -36.31
C GLU A 476 8.77 -5.93 -37.44
N GLN A 477 8.06 -5.08 -38.20
CA GLN A 477 8.65 -4.21 -39.21
C GLN A 477 9.67 -3.25 -38.63
N THR A 478 9.36 -2.63 -37.48
CA THR A 478 10.27 -1.75 -36.76
C THR A 478 11.53 -2.49 -36.31
N PHE A 479 11.39 -3.70 -35.76
CA PHE A 479 12.53 -4.53 -35.38
C PHE A 479 13.42 -4.90 -36.57
N LYS A 480 12.81 -5.29 -37.70
CA LYS A 480 13.54 -5.56 -38.95
C LYS A 480 14.33 -4.34 -39.42
N LYS A 481 13.68 -3.17 -39.48
CA LYS A 481 14.32 -1.91 -39.91
C LYS A 481 15.55 -1.58 -39.07
N ASN A 482 15.48 -1.88 -37.77
CA ASN A 482 16.56 -1.66 -36.82
C ASN A 482 17.52 -2.85 -36.68
N ARG A 483 17.42 -3.88 -37.54
CA ARG A 483 18.28 -5.08 -37.54
C ARG A 483 18.35 -5.78 -36.18
N VAL A 484 17.22 -5.87 -35.48
CA VAL A 484 17.13 -6.65 -34.25
C VAL A 484 17.30 -8.13 -34.59
N ASP A 485 18.33 -8.79 -34.02
CA ASP A 485 18.65 -10.19 -34.32
C ASP A 485 17.57 -11.18 -33.86
N SER A 486 16.97 -10.93 -32.70
CA SER A 486 15.91 -11.76 -32.15
C SER A 486 15.04 -11.01 -31.14
N TYR A 487 13.78 -11.45 -31.03
CA TYR A 487 12.84 -11.01 -30.00
C TYR A 487 12.00 -12.20 -29.55
N SER A 488 11.35 -12.11 -28.39
CA SER A 488 10.48 -13.17 -27.88
C SER A 488 9.05 -12.69 -27.73
N ILE A 489 8.07 -13.55 -27.99
CA ILE A 489 6.65 -13.29 -27.74
C ILE A 489 6.21 -14.13 -26.55
N LEU A 490 5.54 -13.50 -25.60
CA LEU A 490 4.96 -14.12 -24.42
C LEU A 490 3.43 -14.16 -24.54
N GLU A 491 2.86 -15.34 -24.34
CA GLU A 491 1.42 -15.59 -24.40
C GLU A 491 0.98 -16.44 -23.21
N TYR A 492 -0.18 -16.12 -22.61
CA TYR A 492 -0.82 -17.00 -21.64
C TYR A 492 -1.69 -18.02 -22.39
N GLU A 493 -1.45 -19.33 -22.24
CA GLU A 493 -2.15 -20.35 -23.05
C GLU A 493 -3.64 -20.53 -22.70
N PRO A 494 -4.06 -20.49 -21.41
CA PRO A 494 -5.49 -20.54 -21.04
C PRO A 494 -6.21 -19.20 -21.25
N GLU A 495 -7.53 -19.19 -21.14
CA GLU A 495 -8.28 -17.93 -21.02
C GLU A 495 -7.96 -17.26 -19.67
N PRO A 496 -7.54 -15.99 -19.63
CA PRO A 496 -7.32 -15.28 -18.38
C PRO A 496 -8.60 -15.24 -17.52
N PRO A 497 -8.49 -15.32 -16.18
CA PRO A 497 -9.67 -15.12 -15.33
C PRO A 497 -10.21 -13.70 -15.51
N LYS A 498 -11.53 -13.56 -15.62
CA LYS A 498 -12.21 -12.26 -15.74
C LYS A 498 -12.34 -11.61 -14.36
N ASP A 499 -11.82 -10.38 -14.23
CA ASP A 499 -12.13 -9.52 -13.11
C ASP A 499 -13.59 -9.05 -13.21
N PRO A 500 -14.45 -9.30 -12.20
CA PRO A 500 -15.86 -8.91 -12.22
C PRO A 500 -16.08 -7.38 -12.28
N ASN A 501 -15.08 -6.55 -11.97
CA ASN A 501 -15.18 -5.09 -12.07
C ASN A 501 -14.77 -4.55 -13.44
N LEU A 502 -14.13 -5.36 -14.29
CA LEU A 502 -13.61 -4.88 -15.55
C LEU A 502 -14.71 -4.90 -16.63
N PRO A 503 -14.90 -3.80 -17.39
CA PRO A 503 -15.81 -3.80 -18.53
C PRO A 503 -15.50 -4.94 -19.49
N GLU A 504 -16.54 -5.63 -19.97
CA GLU A 504 -16.37 -6.80 -20.85
C GLU A 504 -15.60 -6.45 -22.13
N LYS A 505 -15.85 -5.26 -22.67
CA LYS A 505 -15.11 -4.73 -23.82
C LYS A 505 -13.60 -4.67 -23.54
N GLN A 506 -13.21 -4.11 -22.41
CA GLN A 506 -11.79 -4.01 -22.02
C GLN A 506 -11.17 -5.39 -21.77
N PHE A 507 -11.90 -6.31 -21.15
CA PHE A 507 -11.44 -7.69 -20.96
C PHE A 507 -11.12 -8.36 -22.30
N LYS A 508 -12.02 -8.28 -23.28
CA LYS A 508 -11.84 -8.90 -24.61
C LYS A 508 -10.76 -8.22 -25.44
N GLU A 509 -10.70 -6.89 -25.42
CA GLU A 509 -9.79 -6.12 -26.28
C GLU A 509 -8.36 -6.01 -25.75
N LYS A 510 -8.17 -6.07 -24.42
CA LYS A 510 -6.86 -5.83 -23.80
C LYS A 510 -6.31 -7.00 -22.98
N ILE A 511 -7.15 -7.88 -22.43
CA ILE A 511 -6.71 -8.95 -21.51
C ILE A 511 -6.71 -10.32 -22.20
N ALA A 512 -7.87 -10.76 -22.69
CA ALA A 512 -8.07 -12.07 -23.31
C ALA A 512 -7.82 -12.03 -24.83
N VAL A 513 -6.65 -11.51 -25.22
CA VAL A 513 -6.31 -11.26 -26.62
C VAL A 513 -5.70 -12.50 -27.27
N ARG A 514 -6.19 -12.86 -28.47
CA ARG A 514 -5.68 -13.98 -29.28
C ARG A 514 -5.50 -13.57 -30.73
N PHE A 515 -4.29 -13.71 -31.24
CA PHE A 515 -3.97 -13.55 -32.66
C PHE A 515 -2.69 -14.34 -32.99
N PRO A 516 -2.50 -14.77 -34.26
CA PRO A 516 -1.31 -15.52 -34.67
C PRO A 516 -0.04 -14.66 -34.55
N ASP A 517 1.09 -15.31 -34.23
CA ASP A 517 2.37 -14.61 -34.19
C ASP A 517 2.78 -14.15 -35.59
N PRO A 518 3.30 -12.92 -35.74
CA PRO A 518 3.88 -12.49 -37.00
C PRO A 518 5.17 -13.28 -37.28
N ASN A 519 5.31 -13.80 -38.50
CA ASN A 519 6.46 -14.60 -38.94
C ASN A 519 7.00 -14.14 -40.30
N ARG A 520 6.80 -12.87 -40.66
CA ARG A 520 7.11 -12.34 -41.99
C ARG A 520 8.60 -12.16 -42.20
N TYR A 521 9.31 -11.72 -41.15
CA TYR A 521 10.75 -11.42 -41.23
C TYR A 521 11.59 -12.24 -40.25
N TYR A 522 10.93 -12.92 -39.33
CA TYR A 522 11.58 -13.75 -38.34
C TYR A 522 11.00 -15.17 -38.36
N ARG A 523 11.85 -16.16 -38.12
CA ARG A 523 11.47 -17.56 -37.94
C ARG A 523 11.53 -17.96 -36.47
N VAL A 524 10.66 -18.88 -36.06
CA VAL A 524 10.71 -19.47 -34.72
C VAL A 524 12.06 -20.17 -34.55
N LYS A 525 12.80 -19.77 -33.51
CA LYS A 525 14.07 -20.38 -33.12
C LYS A 525 13.87 -21.37 -31.97
N ASP A 526 13.12 -20.96 -30.96
CA ASP A 526 12.82 -21.77 -29.79
C ASP A 526 11.40 -21.49 -29.27
N GLN A 527 10.87 -22.45 -28.53
CA GLN A 527 9.65 -22.30 -27.75
C GLN A 527 9.87 -22.93 -26.38
N LYS A 528 9.50 -22.20 -25.34
CA LYS A 528 9.58 -22.64 -23.95
C LYS A 528 8.25 -22.45 -23.27
N LYS A 529 7.82 -23.44 -22.49
CA LYS A 529 6.70 -23.29 -21.56
C LYS A 529 7.23 -22.94 -20.18
N ILE A 530 6.68 -21.88 -19.60
CA ILE A 530 6.97 -21.43 -18.24
C ILE A 530 5.63 -21.37 -17.53
N LEU A 531 5.34 -22.38 -16.68
CA LEU A 531 4.00 -22.58 -16.12
C LEU A 531 2.94 -22.67 -17.24
N ASN A 532 1.91 -21.83 -17.20
CA ASN A 532 0.86 -21.74 -18.21
C ASN A 532 1.15 -20.68 -19.29
N PHE A 533 2.38 -20.18 -19.38
CA PHE A 533 2.81 -19.21 -20.38
C PHE A 533 3.70 -19.89 -21.43
N SER A 534 3.51 -19.50 -22.70
CA SER A 534 4.40 -19.85 -23.79
C SER A 534 5.26 -18.65 -24.15
N LEU A 535 6.58 -18.83 -24.07
CA LEU A 535 7.57 -17.88 -24.55
C LEU A 535 8.17 -18.45 -25.85
N ARG A 536 7.98 -17.76 -26.97
CA ARG A 536 8.50 -18.16 -28.29
C ARG A 536 9.54 -17.16 -28.75
N THR A 537 10.78 -17.58 -29.01
CA THR A 537 11.81 -16.68 -29.56
C THR A 537 11.87 -16.79 -31.07
N TYR A 538 11.90 -15.62 -31.69
CA TYR A 538 11.95 -15.39 -33.12
C TYR A 538 13.34 -14.85 -33.50
N GLN A 539 13.93 -15.38 -34.57
CA GLN A 539 15.23 -14.95 -35.10
C GLN A 539 15.07 -14.41 -36.51
N LEU A 540 15.74 -13.29 -36.79
CA LEU A 540 15.72 -12.64 -38.11
C LEU A 540 16.21 -13.63 -39.18
N TYR A 541 15.54 -13.67 -40.34
CA TYR A 541 16.06 -14.43 -41.48
C TYR A 541 17.47 -13.93 -41.82
N LYS A 542 18.44 -14.85 -41.84
CA LYS A 542 19.75 -14.57 -42.43
C LYS A 542 19.56 -14.61 -43.95
N ASN A 543 19.82 -13.48 -44.61
CA ASN A 543 19.93 -13.45 -46.07
C ASN A 543 21.13 -14.27 -46.52
#